data_AF-A0A820PRK6-F1
#
_entry.id   AF-A0A820PRK6-F1
#
_cell.length_a   1.000
_cell.length_b   1.000
_cell.length_c   1.000
_cell.angle_alpha   90.00
_cell.angle_beta   90.00
_cell.angle_gamma   90.00
#
_symmetry.space_group_name_H-M   'P 1'
#
loop_
_entity.id
_entity.type
_entity.pdbx_description
1 polymer ?
#
loop_
_entity_poly.entity_id
_entity_poly.type
_entity_poly.pdbx_seq_one_letter_code
_entity_poly.pdbx_strand_id
1 'polypeptide(L)' 'MGDYSKALEFYEKAHQIFEKALPPNHPDLAASYNNIGLVYDNMGDYSKALEFYEKAHQIF' A
#
# COMPACT_ATOMS: atom_id res chain seq x y z
N MET A 1 13.29 -11.00 -12.70
CA MET A 1 12.59 -10.91 -11.41
C MET A 1 12.52 -9.44 -11.06
N GLY A 2 11.31 -8.89 -10.89
CA GLY A 2 11.15 -7.49 -10.47
C GLY A 2 11.76 -7.28 -9.09
N ASP A 3 12.31 -6.10 -8.84
CA ASP A 3 12.87 -5.74 -7.54
C ASP A 3 11.74 -5.30 -6.58
N TYR A 4 10.84 -6.24 -6.29
CA TYR A 4 9.62 -5.99 -5.51
C TYR A 4 9.93 -5.55 -4.08
N SER A 5 11.03 -6.04 -3.48
CA SER A 5 11.48 -5.59 -2.16
C SER A 5 11.82 -4.10 -2.16
N LYS A 6 12.49 -3.62 -3.20
CA LYS A 6 12.80 -2.19 -3.34
C LYS A 6 11.57 -1.36 -3.67
N ALA A 7 10.65 -1.89 -4.48
CA ALA A 7 9.36 -1.24 -4.75
C ALA A 7 8.55 -1.08 -3.45
N LEU A 8 8.49 -2.12 -2.62
CA LEU A 8 7.83 -2.09 -1.32
C LEU A 8 8.42 -1.00 -0.42
N GLU A 9 9.75 -0.92 -0.33
CA GLU A 9 10.43 0.12 0.46
C GLU A 9 10.04 1.55 0.03
N PHE A 10 9.95 1.80 -1.28
CA PHE A 10 9.53 3.10 -1.80
C PHE A 10 8.06 3.40 -1.52
N TYR A 11 7.17 2.42 -1.68
CA TYR A 11 5.74 2.61 -1.38
C TYR A 11 5.48 2.81 0.13
N GLU A 12 6.19 2.11 1.01
CA GLU A 12 6.10 2.32 2.47
C GLU A 12 6.57 3.73 2.86
N LYS A 13 7.67 4.23 2.27
CA LYS A 13 8.14 5.61 2.48
C LYS A 13 7.12 6.65 2.00
N ALA A 14 6.53 6.43 0.82
CA ALA A 14 5.48 7.31 0.29
C ALA A 14 4.23 7.30 1.18
N HIS A 15 3.83 6.12 1.65
CA HIS A 15 2.70 5.93 2.56
C HIS A 15 2.87 6.73 3.85
N GLN A 16 4.05 6.67 4.48
CA GLN A 16 4.35 7.45 5.69
C GLN A 16 4.27 8.97 5.48
N ILE A 17 4.55 9.45 4.26
CA ILE A 17 4.40 10.88 3.92
C ILE A 17 2.91 11.21 3.83
N PHE A 18 2.12 10.36 3.17
CA PHE A 18 0.67 10.55 3.06
C PHE A 18 -0.04 10.50 4.42
N GLU A 19 0.31 9.56 5.30
CA GLU A 19 -0.24 9.48 6.67
C GLU A 19 -0.01 10.76 7.48
N LYS A 20 1.11 11.46 7.24
CA LYS A 20 1.43 12.72 7.95
C LYS A 20 0.80 13.94 7.30
N ALA A 21 0.59 13.90 5.99
CA ALA A 21 0.18 15.07 5.21
C ALA A 21 -1.34 15.15 4.98
N LEU A 22 -2.04 14.01 5.02
CA LEU A 22 -3.42 13.90 4.58
C LEU A 22 -4.36 13.49 5.72
N PRO A 23 -5.64 13.89 5.67
CA PRO A 23 -6.64 13.39 6.60
C PRO A 23 -6.88 11.88 6.39
N PRO A 24 -7.31 11.13 7.43
CA PRO A 24 -7.43 9.66 7.36
C PRO A 24 -8.35 9.11 6.27
N ASN A 25 -9.28 9.91 5.76
CA ASN A 25 -10.24 9.54 4.71
C ASN A 25 -9.82 10.00 3.30
N HIS A 26 -8.57 10.39 3.10
CA HIS A 26 -8.10 10.90 1.82
C HIS A 26 -7.93 9.74 0.80
N PRO A 27 -8.44 9.87 -0.44
CA PRO A 27 -8.30 8.82 -1.47
C PRO A 27 -6.86 8.39 -1.75
N ASP A 28 -5.88 9.30 -1.66
CA ASP A 28 -4.46 8.97 -1.86
C ASP A 28 -3.90 8.03 -0.77
N LEU A 29 -4.45 8.08 0.46
CA LEU A 29 -4.12 7.12 1.51
C LEU A 29 -4.62 5.71 1.11
N ALA A 30 -5.85 5.59 0.59
CA ALA A 30 -6.36 4.34 0.04
C ALA A 30 -5.51 3.83 -1.14
N ALA A 31 -5.18 4.70 -2.08
CA ALA A 31 -4.36 4.35 -3.24
C ALA A 31 -2.96 3.85 -2.83
N SER A 32 -2.35 4.46 -1.81
CA SER A 32 -1.05 4.03 -1.30
C SER A 32 -1.08 2.65 -0.66
N TYR A 33 -2.13 2.32 0.12
CA TYR A 33 -2.34 0.97 0.64
C TYR A 33 -2.56 -0.05 -0.48
N ASN A 34 -3.35 0.29 -1.49
CA ASN A 34 -3.58 -0.56 -2.66
C ASN A 34 -2.26 -0.89 -3.40
N ASN A 35 -1.39 0.11 -3.59
CA ASN A 35 -0.09 -0.09 -4.22
C ASN A 35 0.82 -1.03 -3.42
N ILE A 36 0.80 -0.93 -2.08
CA ILE A 36 1.55 -1.87 -1.21
C ILE A 36 0.98 -3.29 -1.34
N GLY A 37 -0.36 -3.43 -1.33
CA GLY A 37 -1.03 -4.71 -1.54
C GLY A 37 -0.66 -5.35 -2.89
N LEU A 38 -0.60 -4.55 -3.95
CA LEU A 38 -0.19 -5.01 -5.28
C LEU A 38 1.25 -5.52 -5.31
N VAL A 39 2.17 -4.92 -4.55
CA VAL A 39 3.54 -5.43 -4.48
C VAL A 39 3.58 -6.80 -3.80
N TYR A 40 2.83 -6.98 -2.70
CA TYR A 40 2.72 -8.28 -2.03
C TYR A 40 2.07 -9.35 -2.92
N ASP A 41 1.04 -8.97 -3.69
CA ASP A 41 0.38 -9.85 -4.67
C ASP A 41 1.39 -10.34 -5.73
N ASN A 42 2.19 -9.43 -6.27
CA ASN A 42 3.25 -9.75 -7.24
C ASN A 42 4.41 -10.59 -6.63
N MET A 43 4.60 -10.53 -5.31
CA MET A 43 5.54 -11.40 -4.58
C MET A 43 4.93 -12.77 -4.24
N GLY A 44 3.64 -12.98 -4.48
CA GLY A 44 2.90 -14.19 -4.12
C GLY A 44 2.47 -14.26 -2.65
N ASP A 45 2.63 -13.18 -1.89
CA ASP A 45 2.17 -13.07 -0.50
C ASP A 45 0.73 -12.53 -0.47
N TYR A 46 -0.20 -13.38 -0.89
CA TYR A 46 -1.62 -13.03 -1.00
C TYR A 46 -2.26 -12.67 0.35
N SER A 47 -1.77 -13.24 1.45
CA SER A 47 -2.26 -12.93 2.79
C SER A 47 -1.98 -11.47 3.16
N LYS A 48 -0.75 -11.00 2.92
CA LYS A 48 -0.43 -9.59 3.13
C LYS A 48 -1.11 -8.69 2.11
N ALA A 49 -1.18 -9.11 0.84
CA ALA A 49 -1.87 -8.35 -0.19
C ALA A 49 -3.32 -8.05 0.23
N LEU A 50 -4.04 -9.06 0.70
CA LEU A 50 -5.42 -8.93 1.19
C LEU A 50 -5.54 -7.95 2.35
N GLU A 51 -4.65 -8.02 3.35
CA GLU A 51 -4.64 -7.09 4.49
C GLU A 51 -4.54 -5.62 4.03
N PHE A 52 -3.67 -5.36 3.05
CA PHE A 52 -3.47 -4.03 2.49
C PHE A 52 -4.65 -3.56 1.61
N TYR A 53 -5.26 -4.47 0.86
CA TYR A 53 -6.48 -4.15 0.11
C TYR A 53 -7.67 -3.86 1.03
N GLU A 54 -7.80 -4.56 2.15
CA GLU A 54 -8.82 -4.28 3.16
C GLU A 54 -8.63 -2.89 3.79
N LYS A 55 -7.39 -2.51 4.14
CA LYS A 55 -7.08 -1.16 4.63
C LYS A 55 -7.42 -0.08 3.60
N ALA A 56 -7.09 -0.32 2.33
CA ALA A 56 -7.47 0.59 1.24
C ALA A 56 -8.99 0.74 1.13
N HIS A 57 -9.73 -0.37 1.23
CA HIS A 57 -11.19 -0.36 1.16
C HIS A 57 -11.84 0.31 2.38
N GLN A 58 -11.26 0.25 3.57
CA GLN A 58 -11.82 0.93 4.75
C GLN A 58 -11.82 2.46 4.65
N ILE A 59 -10.99 3.02 3.76
CA ILE A 59 -10.92 4.47 3.52
C ILE A 59 -11.96 4.92 2.48
N PHE A 60 -12.49 3.99 1.68
CA PHE A 60 -13.44 4.24 0.59
C PHE A 60 -14.76 3.50 0.79
#